data_AF-A0A7Y3H372-F1
#
_entry.id   AF-A0A7Y3H372-F1
#
_cell.length_a   1.000
_cell.length_b   1.000
_cell.length_c   1.000
_cell.angle_alpha   90.00
_cell.angle_beta   90.00
_cell.angle_gamma   90.00
#
_symmetry.space_group_name_H-M   'P 1'
#
loop_
_entity.id
_entity.type
_entity.pdbx_description
1 polymer ?
#
loop_
_entity_poly.entity_id
_entity_poly.type
_entity_poly.pdbx_seq_one_letter_code
_entity_poly.pdbx_strand_id
1 'polypeptide(L)'
;MNDFFLNLCANNFGIQEFIGFGNKKMEQVFSHPLSFKDGYIFLEDKPGLGVDYNETIADNYKYKRSYLPVTRLEDGTLWNW
;
A
#
# COMPACT_ATOMS: atom_id res chain seq x y z
N MET A 1 10.04 4.00 0.04
CA MET A 1 10.11 4.65 -1.29
C MET A 1 8.68 4.71 -1.80
N ASN A 2 8.20 5.85 -2.31
CA ASN A 2 6.84 5.95 -2.86
C ASN A 2 6.90 5.45 -4.30
N ASP A 3 6.34 4.28 -4.56
CA ASP A 3 6.43 3.59 -5.86
C ASP A 3 5.78 4.40 -6.99
N PHE A 4 4.82 5.28 -6.67
CA PHE A 4 4.12 6.09 -7.68
C PHE A 4 5.01 7.16 -8.33
N PHE A 5 6.00 7.71 -7.61
CA PHE A 5 6.94 8.66 -8.22
C PHE A 5 7.84 7.95 -9.25
N LEU A 6 8.24 6.70 -8.93
CA LEU A 6 9.03 5.87 -9.85
C LEU A 6 8.24 5.53 -11.11
N ASN A 7 6.95 5.23 -10.96
CA ASN A 7 6.06 4.94 -12.09
C ASN A 7 5.95 6.11 -13.07
N LEU A 8 5.90 7.34 -12.57
CA LEU A 8 5.84 8.54 -13.41
C LEU A 8 7.16 8.83 -14.15
N CYS A 9 8.31 8.49 -13.56
CA CYS A 9 9.61 8.79 -14.17
C CYS A 9 10.18 7.65 -15.04
N ALA A 10 9.65 6.43 -14.92
CA ALA A 10 10.12 5.28 -15.68
C ALA A 10 9.53 5.30 -17.11
N ASN A 11 10.38 5.52 -18.11
CA ASN A 11 9.98 5.53 -19.53
C ASN A 11 9.36 4.20 -20.01
N ASN A 12 9.68 3.10 -19.33
CA ASN A 12 9.19 1.75 -19.59
C ASN A 12 8.20 1.28 -18.52
N PHE A 13 7.49 2.20 -17.86
CA PHE A 13 6.42 1.86 -16.94
C PHE A 13 5.32 1.06 -17.64
N GLY A 14 4.94 -0.08 -17.04
CA GLY A 14 3.88 -0.96 -17.55
C GLY A 14 2.56 -0.72 -16.83
N ILE A 15 2.47 -1.19 -15.58
CA ILE A 15 1.30 -1.05 -14.73
C ILE A 15 1.73 -1.05 -13.26
N GLN A 16 0.88 -0.50 -12.39
CA GLN A 16 1.03 -0.55 -10.94
C GLN A 16 -0.15 -1.30 -10.33
N GLU A 17 0.14 -2.33 -9.53
CA GLU A 17 -0.88 -2.99 -8.73
C GLU A 17 -1.39 -2.03 -7.64
N PHE A 18 -2.71 -1.96 -7.48
CA PHE A 18 -3.37 -1.11 -6.50
C PHE A 18 -4.54 -1.83 -5.84
N ILE A 19 -4.41 -2.10 -4.54
CA ILE A 19 -5.41 -2.82 -3.72
C ILE A 19 -6.33 -1.82 -2.96
N GLY A 20 -6.21 -0.51 -3.26
CA GLY A 20 -6.91 0.57 -2.58
C GLY A 20 -6.07 1.28 -1.53
N PHE A 21 -6.61 2.36 -0.96
CA PHE A 21 -5.95 3.18 0.07
C PHE A 21 -5.92 2.53 1.48
N GLY A 22 -6.39 1.29 1.58
CA GLY A 22 -6.52 0.56 2.84
C GLY A 22 -7.85 0.81 3.52
N ASN A 23 -7.85 0.79 4.85
CA ASN A 23 -9.05 0.99 5.67
C ASN A 23 -9.02 2.37 6.35
N LYS A 24 -10.15 2.76 6.95
CA LYS A 24 -10.28 4.03 7.68
C LYS A 24 -9.20 4.27 8.74
N LYS A 25 -8.64 3.21 9.35
CA LYS A 25 -7.56 3.36 10.35
C LYS A 25 -6.25 3.75 9.66
N MET A 26 -5.93 3.12 8.53
CA MET A 26 -4.77 3.48 7.72
C MET A 26 -4.86 4.91 7.19
N GLU A 27 -6.02 5.31 6.68
CA GLU A 27 -6.26 6.69 6.19
C GLU A 27 -6.14 7.76 7.30
N GLN A 28 -6.41 7.40 8.56
CA GLN A 28 -6.23 8.31 9.70
C GLN A 28 -4.78 8.41 10.16
N VAL A 29 -4.03 7.32 10.04
CA VAL A 29 -2.63 7.23 10.48
C VAL A 29 -1.67 7.76 9.42
N PHE A 30 -1.97 7.54 8.14
CA PHE A 30 -1.15 7.97 7.03
C PHE A 30 -1.93 8.94 6.13
N SER A 31 -1.36 10.11 5.89
CA SER A 31 -1.81 10.98 4.81
C SER A 31 -1.02 10.67 3.54
N HIS A 32 -1.61 10.87 2.36
CA HIS A 32 -0.90 10.65 1.09
C HIS A 32 -1.34 11.65 0.02
N PRO A 33 -0.51 11.87 -1.02
CA PRO A 33 -0.79 12.81 -2.11
C PRO A 33 -1.53 12.16 -3.29
N LEU A 34 -2.01 10.93 -3.12
CA LEU A 34 -2.60 10.13 -4.19
C LEU A 34 -4.12 10.36 -4.30
N SER A 35 -4.63 10.44 -5.53
CA SER A 35 -6.05 10.35 -5.84
C SER A 35 -6.31 9.34 -6.95
N PHE A 36 -7.45 8.65 -6.91
CA PHE A 36 -7.84 7.67 -7.91
C PHE A 36 -8.99 8.20 -8.74
N LYS A 37 -8.83 8.23 -10.06
CA LYS A 37 -9.86 8.69 -11.00
C LYS A 37 -9.72 7.97 -12.34
N ASP A 38 -10.84 7.47 -12.86
CA ASP A 38 -10.95 6.85 -14.19
C ASP A 38 -9.93 5.72 -14.45
N GLY A 39 -9.60 4.93 -13.41
CA GLY A 39 -8.63 3.83 -13.53
C GLY A 39 -7.16 4.24 -13.35
N TYR A 40 -6.88 5.54 -13.17
CA TYR A 40 -5.54 6.06 -12.97
C TYR A 40 -5.34 6.58 -11.55
N ILE A 41 -4.09 6.52 -11.10
CA ILE A 41 -3.66 7.15 -9.85
C ILE A 41 -2.92 8.43 -10.20
N PHE A 42 -3.39 9.54 -9.66
CA PHE A 42 -2.81 10.87 -9.80
C PHE A 42 -2.04 11.22 -8.55
N LEU A 43 -0.89 11.85 -8.75
CA LEU A 43 -0.01 12.29 -7.69
C LEU A 43 -0.05 13.82 -7.61
N GLU A 44 -0.37 14.34 -6.44
CA GLU A 44 -0.23 15.77 -6.15
C GLU A 44 1.25 16.17 -6.08
N ASP A 45 1.57 17.38 -6.53
CA ASP A 45 2.91 17.95 -6.47
C ASP A 45 3.22 18.45 -5.05
N LYS A 46 3.58 17.50 -4.17
CA LYS A 46 4.09 17.78 -2.83
C LYS A 46 5.58 17.39 -2.77
N PRO A 47 6.40 18.17 -2.04
CA PRO A 47 7.81 17.84 -1.89
C PRO A 47 8.00 16.50 -1.18
N GLY A 48 9.08 15.80 -1.52
CA GLY A 48 9.39 14.49 -0.94
C GLY A 48 8.42 13.40 -1.41
N LEU A 49 8.03 12.50 -0.50
CA LEU A 49 7.09 11.42 -0.83
C LEU A 49 5.63 11.89 -0.78
N GLY A 50 5.35 13.08 -0.22
CA GLY A 50 4.02 13.62 0.04
C GLY A 50 3.17 12.83 1.05
N VAL A 51 3.78 11.89 1.78
CA VAL A 51 3.15 11.01 2.78
C VAL A 51 3.60 11.44 4.18
N ASP A 52 2.66 11.63 5.11
CA ASP A 52 2.95 11.87 6.53
C ASP A 52 2.38 10.76 7.43
N TYR A 53 2.88 10.68 8.65
CA TYR A 53 2.49 9.71 9.68
C TYR A 53 2.02 10.41 10.96
N ASN A 54 0.84 10.05 11.44
CA ASN A 54 0.26 10.59 12.67
C ASN A 54 0.55 9.65 13.86
N GLU A 55 1.61 9.97 14.61
CA GLU A 55 2.06 9.20 15.78
C GLU A 55 0.97 9.09 16.86
N THR A 56 0.29 10.19 17.16
CA THR A 56 -0.75 10.25 18.21
C THR A 56 -1.91 9.29 17.94
N ILE A 57 -2.36 9.19 16.69
CA ILE A 57 -3.42 8.25 16.32
C ILE A 57 -2.85 6.82 16.30
N ALA A 58 -1.65 6.64 15.75
CA ALA A 58 -1.00 5.35 15.64
C ALA A 58 -0.76 4.66 16.99
N ASP A 59 -0.49 5.43 18.05
CA ASP A 59 -0.25 4.91 19.40
C ASP A 59 -1.42 4.10 19.98
N ASN A 60 -2.63 4.36 19.49
CA ASN A 60 -3.84 3.62 19.85
C ASN A 60 -3.90 2.22 19.22
N TYR A 61 -3.06 1.93 18.23
CA TYR A 61 -3.03 0.67 17.49
C TYR A 61 -1.76 -0.13 17.83
N LYS A 62 -1.84 -0.94 18.89
CA LYS A 62 -0.74 -1.83 19.27
C LYS A 62 -0.56 -2.96 18.26
N TYR A 63 0.69 -3.39 18.09
CA TYR A 63 1.05 -4.53 17.25
C TYR A 63 0.20 -5.75 17.60
N LYS A 64 -0.38 -6.38 16.58
CA LYS A 64 -1.10 -7.65 16.69
C LYS A 64 -0.50 -8.62 15.68
N ARG A 65 -0.04 -9.77 16.18
CA ARG A 65 0.55 -10.83 15.34
C ARG A 65 -0.48 -11.32 14.31
N SER A 66 -0.05 -11.42 13.07
CA SER A 66 -0.81 -11.94 11.94
C SER A 66 0.11 -12.78 11.05
N TYR A 67 -0.45 -13.77 10.34
CA TYR A 67 0.31 -14.68 9.49
C TYR A 67 -0.36 -14.79 8.12
N LEU A 68 0.45 -15.02 7.10
CA LEU A 68 -0.06 -15.46 5.81
C LEU A 68 -0.49 -16.93 5.90
N PRO A 69 -1.47 -17.36 5.10
CA PRO A 69 -1.84 -18.76 4.97
C PRO A 69 -0.68 -19.61 4.40
N VAL A 70 -0.82 -20.93 4.51
CA VAL A 70 -0.01 -21.89 3.76
C VAL A 70 -0.93 -22.73 2.89
N THR A 71 -0.46 -23.12 1.71
CA THR A 71 -1.20 -24.00 0.80
C THR A 71 -0.69 -25.44 0.93
N ARG A 72 -1.60 -26.43 0.84
CA ARG A 72 -1.26 -27.86 0.78
C ARG A 72 -2.02 -28.52 -0.36
N LEU A 73 -1.39 -29.51 -0.98
CA LEU A 73 -2.05 -30.39 -1.96
C LEU A 73 -3.04 -31.33 -1.23
N GLU A 74 -3.88 -32.03 -2.00
CA GLU A 74 -4.89 -32.96 -1.44
C GLU A 74 -4.27 -34.09 -0.61
N ASP A 75 -3.04 -34.49 -0.92
CA ASP A 75 -2.26 -35.49 -0.17
C ASP A 75 -1.60 -34.93 1.10
N GLY A 76 -1.78 -33.64 1.39
CA GLY A 76 -1.22 -32.95 2.55
C GLY A 76 0.19 -32.37 2.34
N THR A 77 0.81 -32.58 1.18
CA THR A 77 2.13 -32.03 0.86
C THR A 77 2.12 -30.50 0.92
N LEU A 78 3.09 -29.90 1.63
CA LEU A 78 3.25 -28.45 1.69
C LEU A 78 3.59 -27.93 0.29
N TRP A 79 2.89 -26.89 -0.15
CA TRP A 79 3.06 -26.32 -1.47
C TRP A 79 3.26 -24.81 -1.43
N ASN A 80 3.48 -24.24 -2.62
CA ASN A 80 3.63 -22.81 -2.80
C ASN A 80 2.29 -22.12 -2.52
N TRP A 81 2.32 -21.20 -1.55
CA TRP A 81 1.24 -20.24 -1.29
C TRP A 81 1.43 -19.02 -2.20
#